data_AF-A0A2N3WPW5-F1
#
_entry.id   AF-A0A2N3WPW5-F1
#
_cell.length_a   1.000
_cell.length_b   1.000
_cell.length_c   1.000
_cell.angle_alpha   90.00
_cell.angle_beta   90.00
_cell.angle_gamma   90.00
#
_symmetry.space_group_name_H-M   'P 1'
#
loop_
_entity.id
_entity.type
_entity.pdbx_description
1 polymer ?
#
loop_
_entity_poly.entity_id
_entity_poly.type
_entity_poly.pdbx_seq_one_letter_code
_entity_poly.pdbx_strand_id
1 'polypeptide(L)'
;MSEAASKASPHGATPDHLKDYWVHGEGAAKIGWGAPDDYYRCVLELGKYVSPGEVHGQCENLHELATGMSTAEHAEALGGKDKHPSTPGEHVAAKLK
;
A
#
# COMPACT_ATOMS: atom_id res chain seq x y z
N MET A 1 10.36 17.07 -20.86
CA MET A 1 10.13 17.78 -19.59
C MET A 1 9.09 16.91 -18.88
N SER A 2 9.49 15.80 -18.25
CA SER A 2 10.19 15.71 -16.95
C SER A 2 9.43 16.49 -15.88
N GLU A 3 8.98 15.79 -14.84
CA GLU A 3 8.64 16.26 -13.47
C GLU A 3 7.34 15.65 -12.93
N ALA A 4 7.47 14.43 -12.37
CA ALA A 4 6.63 13.95 -11.27
C ALA A 4 7.45 12.94 -10.45
N ALA A 5 8.63 13.38 -10.01
CA ALA A 5 9.51 12.63 -9.12
C ALA A 5 9.83 13.55 -7.94
N SER A 6 8.85 13.82 -7.07
CA SER A 6 9.07 14.66 -5.90
C SER A 6 8.08 14.36 -4.80
N LYS A 7 8.11 13.12 -4.26
CA LYS A 7 7.96 12.85 -2.81
C LYS A 7 8.12 11.37 -2.40
N ALA A 8 8.88 10.56 -3.13
CA ALA A 8 9.26 9.23 -2.62
C ALA A 8 10.21 9.40 -1.42
N SER A 9 9.70 9.21 -0.20
CA SER A 9 10.51 9.18 1.02
C SER A 9 11.52 8.02 0.90
N PRO A 10 12.82 8.20 1.24
CA PRO A 10 13.90 7.26 0.90
C PRO A 10 13.93 5.94 1.68
N HIS A 11 12.81 5.51 2.27
CA HIS A 11 12.74 4.26 3.04
C HIS A 11 12.32 3.08 2.15
N GLY A 12 13.33 2.48 1.51
CA GLY A 12 13.21 1.24 0.73
C GLY A 12 12.60 1.48 -0.65
N ALA A 13 13.42 1.60 -1.69
CA ALA A 13 12.90 1.56 -3.06
C ALA A 13 12.61 0.12 -3.45
N THR A 14 11.36 -0.18 -3.83
CA THR A 14 11.06 -1.44 -4.50
C THR A 14 11.86 -1.51 -5.80
N PRO A 15 12.65 -2.58 -6.05
CA PRO A 15 13.37 -2.74 -7.30
C PRO A 15 12.44 -2.58 -8.51
N ASP A 16 12.89 -1.93 -9.59
CA ASP A 16 12.03 -1.64 -10.76
C ASP A 16 11.34 -2.89 -11.34
N HIS A 17 12.03 -4.05 -11.32
CA HIS A 17 11.45 -5.31 -11.80
C HIS A 17 10.30 -5.84 -10.91
N LEU A 18 10.22 -5.43 -9.64
CA LEU A 18 9.14 -5.78 -8.72
C LEU A 18 8.03 -4.75 -8.71
N LYS A 19 8.28 -3.51 -9.14
CA LYS A 19 7.25 -2.47 -9.21
C LYS A 19 6.09 -2.92 -10.09
N ASP A 20 6.34 -3.38 -11.31
CA ASP A 20 5.27 -3.84 -12.20
C ASP A 20 4.46 -5.00 -11.61
N TYR A 21 5.13 -5.96 -10.95
CA TYR A 21 4.46 -7.09 -10.30
C TYR A 21 3.49 -6.63 -9.19
N TRP A 22 3.91 -5.68 -8.36
CA TRP A 22 3.13 -5.20 -7.21
C TRP A 22 2.16 -4.07 -7.55
N VAL A 23 2.38 -3.32 -8.63
CA VAL A 23 1.51 -2.21 -9.07
C VAL A 23 0.44 -2.68 -10.06
N HIS A 24 0.79 -3.54 -11.03
CA HIS A 24 -0.13 -3.99 -12.09
C HIS A 24 -0.28 -5.51 -12.21
N GLY A 25 0.69 -6.28 -11.68
CA GLY A 25 0.76 -7.72 -11.86
C GLY A 25 -0.04 -8.53 -10.82
N GLU A 26 0.35 -9.79 -10.65
CA GLU A 26 -0.33 -10.71 -9.72
C GLU A 26 -0.22 -10.24 -8.26
N GLY A 27 0.86 -9.53 -7.92
CA GLY A 27 1.01 -8.89 -6.61
C GLY A 27 -0.04 -7.82 -6.38
N ALA A 28 -0.29 -6.98 -7.39
CA ALA A 28 -1.32 -5.95 -7.37
C ALA A 28 -2.72 -6.55 -7.20
N ALA A 29 -3.01 -7.68 -7.85
CA ALA A 29 -4.28 -8.37 -7.70
C ALA A 29 -4.52 -8.90 -6.27
N LYS A 30 -3.45 -9.35 -5.58
CA LYS A 30 -3.52 -9.75 -4.17
C LYS A 30 -3.77 -8.55 -3.26
N ILE A 31 -3.14 -7.41 -3.55
CA ILE A 31 -3.27 -6.17 -2.79
C ILE A 31 -4.64 -5.52 -3.02
N GLY A 32 -5.15 -5.56 -4.26
CA GLY A 32 -6.40 -4.92 -4.68
C GLY A 32 -6.40 -3.42 -4.42
N TRP A 33 -5.54 -2.68 -5.13
CA TRP A 33 -5.38 -1.23 -5.03
C TRP A 33 -6.68 -0.45 -5.23
N GLY A 34 -6.84 0.64 -4.50
CA GLY A 34 -8.02 1.51 -4.56
C GLY A 34 -9.25 0.96 -3.82
N ALA A 35 -9.15 -0.24 -3.25
CA ALA A 35 -10.15 -0.74 -2.31
C ALA A 35 -9.72 -0.42 -0.87
N PRO A 36 -10.69 -0.36 0.07
CA PRO A 36 -10.37 -0.24 1.49
C PRO A 36 -9.33 -1.28 1.91
N ASP A 37 -8.43 -0.88 2.81
CA ASP A 37 -7.41 -1.74 3.40
C ASP A 37 -6.37 -2.33 2.43
N ASP A 38 -6.22 -1.76 1.24
CA ASP A 38 -5.16 -2.14 0.30
C ASP A 38 -3.76 -1.97 0.92
N TYR A 39 -3.52 -0.90 1.69
CA TYR A 39 -2.27 -0.69 2.41
C TYR A 39 -1.93 -1.84 3.37
N TYR A 40 -2.90 -2.31 4.17
CA TYR A 40 -2.68 -3.43 5.09
C TYR A 40 -2.40 -4.73 4.33
N ARG A 41 -3.13 -4.98 3.24
CA ARG A 41 -2.88 -6.13 2.37
C ARG A 41 -1.49 -6.06 1.75
N CYS A 42 -1.02 -4.87 1.36
CA CYS A 42 0.35 -4.67 0.91
C CYS A 42 1.36 -5.04 2.00
N VAL A 43 1.21 -4.52 3.23
CA VAL A 43 2.14 -4.82 4.33
C VAL A 43 2.15 -6.32 4.65
N LEU A 44 0.99 -6.97 4.63
CA LEU A 44 0.87 -8.41 4.88
C LEU A 44 1.53 -9.27 3.79
N GLU A 45 1.36 -8.91 2.51
CA GLU A 45 1.90 -9.69 1.39
C GLU A 45 3.38 -9.39 1.14
N LEU A 46 3.76 -8.11 1.12
CA LEU A 46 5.12 -7.67 0.86
C LEU A 46 6.03 -7.89 2.08
N GLY A 47 5.50 -7.78 3.30
CA GLY A 47 6.23 -7.99 4.56
C GLY A 47 6.72 -9.42 4.76
N LYS A 48 6.27 -10.38 3.93
CA LYS A 48 6.84 -11.74 3.85
C LYS A 48 8.27 -11.74 3.30
N TYR A 49 8.64 -10.70 2.55
CA TYR A 49 9.90 -10.62 1.79
C TYR A 49 10.74 -9.39 2.16
N VAL A 50 10.11 -8.36 2.70
CA VAL A 50 10.73 -7.08 3.04
C VAL A 50 10.77 -6.92 4.55
N SER A 51 11.83 -6.28 5.06
CA SER A 51 11.96 -6.03 6.49
C SER A 51 10.82 -5.13 7.01
N PRO A 52 10.38 -5.31 8.28
CA PRO A 52 9.34 -4.45 8.87
C PRO A 52 9.68 -2.96 8.86
N GLY A 53 10.98 -2.61 8.87
CA GLY A 53 11.44 -1.22 8.82
C GLY A 53 11.33 -0.56 7.44
N GLU A 54 11.17 -1.35 6.38
CA GLU A 54 11.16 -0.86 4.98
C GLU A 54 9.82 -1.10 4.29
N VAL A 55 9.05 -2.10 4.72
CA VAL A 55 7.79 -2.51 4.07
C VAL A 55 6.76 -1.38 4.03
N HIS A 56 6.70 -0.56 5.09
CA HIS A 56 5.75 0.54 5.17
C HIS A 56 6.03 1.62 4.12
N GLY A 57 7.29 2.01 3.95
CA GLY A 57 7.69 2.99 2.92
C GLY A 57 7.52 2.44 1.50
N GLN A 58 7.79 1.15 1.30
CA GLN A 58 7.52 0.51 0.01
C GLN A 58 6.04 0.47 -0.34
N CYS A 59 5.17 0.13 0.62
CA CYS A 59 3.74 0.09 0.39
C CYS A 59 3.14 1.48 0.13
N GLU A 60 3.67 2.53 0.75
CA GLU A 60 3.29 3.91 0.45
C GLU A 60 3.63 4.27 -1.01
N ASN A 61 4.88 4.03 -1.42
CA ASN A 61 5.33 4.28 -2.80
C ASN A 61 4.53 3.47 -3.84
N LEU A 62 4.28 2.18 -3.57
CA LEU A 62 3.53 1.31 -4.49
C LEU A 62 2.06 1.71 -4.60
N HIS A 63 1.45 2.15 -3.49
CA HIS A 63 0.07 2.65 -3.48
C HIS A 63 -0.06 3.89 -4.37
N GLU A 64 0.84 4.86 -4.21
CA GLU A 64 0.87 6.07 -5.04
C GLU A 64 1.05 5.74 -6.52
N LEU A 65 1.95 4.80 -6.84
CA LEU A 65 2.17 4.36 -8.21
C LEU A 65 0.93 3.66 -8.82
N ALA A 66 0.18 2.90 -8.02
CA ALA A 66 -0.96 2.13 -8.50
C ALA A 66 -2.26 2.95 -8.60
N THR A 67 -2.47 3.88 -7.67
CA THR A 67 -3.74 4.62 -7.54
C THR A 67 -3.64 6.08 -7.98
N GLY A 68 -2.42 6.61 -8.06
CA GLY A 68 -2.17 8.04 -8.28
C GLY A 68 -2.45 8.92 -7.05
N MET A 69 -2.70 8.32 -5.88
CA MET A 69 -3.00 9.01 -4.62
C MET A 69 -2.13 8.50 -3.48
N SER A 70 -1.77 9.38 -2.55
CA SER A 70 -1.17 8.94 -1.29
C SER A 70 -2.17 8.14 -0.46
N THR A 71 -1.67 7.31 0.46
CA THR A 71 -2.51 6.54 1.38
C THR A 71 -3.38 7.44 2.26
N ALA A 72 -2.88 8.63 2.62
CA ALA A 72 -3.63 9.64 3.35
C ALA A 72 -4.79 10.20 2.52
N GLU A 73 -4.55 10.61 1.28
CA GLU A 73 -5.60 11.11 0.37
C GLU A 73 -6.64 10.03 0.08
N HIS A 74 -6.22 8.79 -0.12
CA HIS A 74 -7.13 7.67 -0.31
C HIS A 74 -8.00 7.43 0.95
N ALA A 75 -7.41 7.49 2.16
CA ALA A 75 -8.16 7.38 3.40
C ALA A 75 -9.17 8.54 3.58
N GLU A 76 -8.81 9.76 3.21
CA GLU A 76 -9.73 10.91 3.24
C GLU A 76 -10.86 10.72 2.22
N ALA A 77 -10.56 10.25 1.01
CA ALA A 77 -11.55 9.98 -0.05
C ALA A 77 -12.57 8.90 0.36
N LEU A 78 -12.18 7.95 1.22
CA LEU A 78 -13.07 6.95 1.81
C LEU A 78 -13.96 7.50 2.95
N GLY A 79 -13.89 8.80 3.26
CA GLY A 79 -14.73 9.46 4.26
C GLY A 79 -14.08 9.63 5.63
N GLY A 80 -12.76 9.84 5.65
CA GLY A 80 -11.93 9.95 6.85
C GLY A 80 -12.49 10.90 7.91
N LYS A 81 -13.13 10.33 8.94
CA LYS A 81 -13.32 10.95 10.28
C LYS A 81 -13.20 9.96 11.44
N ASP A 82 -13.61 8.69 11.31
CA ASP A 82 -13.69 7.82 12.51
C ASP A 82 -13.32 6.33 12.32
N LYS A 83 -12.75 5.92 11.18
CA LYS A 83 -12.72 4.48 10.81
C LYS A 83 -11.47 4.00 10.06
N HIS A 84 -10.28 4.51 10.35
CA HIS A 84 -9.05 3.84 9.91
C HIS A 84 -8.34 3.20 11.11
N PRO A 85 -8.52 1.90 11.37
CA PRO A 85 -7.72 1.24 12.37
C PRO A 85 -6.31 1.01 11.82
N SER A 86 -5.41 1.98 12.07
CA SER A 86 -3.97 1.70 12.20
C SER A 86 -3.65 0.78 13.38
N THR A 87 -4.67 0.23 14.04
CA THR A 87 -4.56 -0.84 15.01
C THR A 87 -4.56 -2.20 14.30
N PRO A 88 -3.52 -3.03 14.46
CA PRO A 88 -3.39 -4.36 13.83
C PRO A 88 -4.35 -5.43 14.41
N GLY A 89 -5.54 -5.06 14.86
CA GLY A 89 -6.44 -5.91 15.65
C GLY A 89 -7.84 -6.17 15.09
N GLU A 90 -8.34 -5.44 14.08
CA GLU A 90 -9.76 -5.57 13.65
C GLU A 90 -9.95 -6.42 12.37
N HIS A 91 -8.87 -6.73 11.64
CA HIS A 91 -8.95 -7.48 10.37
C HIS A 91 -9.03 -9.01 10.54
N VAL A 92 -9.07 -9.51 11.79
CA VAL A 92 -9.23 -10.95 12.08
C VAL A 92 -10.70 -11.40 12.14
N ALA A 93 -11.68 -10.50 11.94
CA ALA A 93 -13.10 -10.82 12.14
C ALA A 93 -13.89 -11.23 10.87
N ALA A 94 -13.28 -11.26 9.67
CA ALA A 94 -13.99 -11.61 8.43
C ALA A 94 -13.71 -13.03 7.90
N LYS A 95 -13.24 -13.95 8.76
CA LYS A 95 -13.20 -15.38 8.46
C LYS A 95 -13.86 -16.16 9.59
N LEU A 96 -15.18 -16.36 9.50
CA LEU A 96 -15.94 -17.51 10.04
C LEU A 96 -17.45 -17.30 9.83
N LYS A 97 -17.93 -17.66 8.63
CA LYS A 97 -19.15 -18.43 8.42
C LYS A 97 -19.21 -18.93 6.98
#